data_AF-A0A4V1Y6W2-F1
#
_entry.id   AF-A0A4V1Y6W2-F1
#
_cell.length_a   1.000
_cell.length_b   1.000
_cell.length_c   1.000
_cell.angle_alpha   90.00
_cell.angle_beta   90.00
_cell.angle_gamma   90.00
#
_symmetry.space_group_name_H-M   'P 1'
#
loop_
_entity.id
_entity.type
_entity.pdbx_description
1 polymer ?
#
loop_
_entity_poly.entity_id
_entity_poly.type
_entity_poly.pdbx_seq_one_letter_code
_entity_poly.pdbx_strand_id
1 'polypeptide(L)'
;MAVTGTKVGRLDIRLVRGDTQRVGGRWRKHNLTTSQITPVDLTGWAGTLELRSPDGSEIWYEQACQTMTDDGYALADIPATAFADDVWATRRTGQWKVFVKNGLTGERRTVGWGYWTLSE
;
A
#
# COMPACT_ATOMS: atom_id res chain seq x y z
N MET A 1 -29.14 7.40 7.08
CA MET A 1 -27.99 7.41 6.17
C MET A 1 -26.73 7.24 7.02
N ALA A 2 -25.91 6.20 6.81
CA ALA A 2 -24.74 5.96 7.66
C ALA A 2 -23.58 6.88 7.26
N VAL A 3 -23.05 7.67 8.21
CA VAL A 3 -21.86 8.48 7.98
C VAL A 3 -20.64 7.56 8.09
N THR A 4 -19.87 7.43 7.01
CA THR A 4 -18.71 6.52 6.97
C THR A 4 -17.42 7.32 7.03
N GLY A 5 -16.62 7.10 8.07
CA GLY A 5 -15.25 7.62 8.17
C GLY A 5 -14.24 6.64 7.58
N THR A 6 -13.22 7.15 6.89
CA THR A 6 -12.08 6.36 6.39
C THR A 6 -10.81 6.87 7.04
N LYS A 7 -10.22 6.08 7.94
CA LYS A 7 -8.88 6.36 8.49
C LYS A 7 -7.88 5.42 7.82
N VAL A 8 -6.93 5.99 7.08
CA VAL A 8 -5.77 5.25 6.58
C VAL A 8 -4.60 5.61 7.49
N GLY A 9 -4.14 4.64 8.29
CA GLY A 9 -2.97 4.84 9.16
C GLY A 9 -1.72 5.09 8.34
N ARG A 10 -0.88 6.03 8.80
CA ARG A 10 0.49 6.15 8.31
C ARG A 10 1.34 5.06 8.96
N LEU A 11 2.16 4.38 8.18
CA LEU A 11 3.11 3.41 8.70
C LEU A 11 4.45 3.65 8.01
N ASP A 12 5.48 3.95 8.80
CA ASP A 12 6.83 4.10 8.30
C ASP A 12 7.51 2.71 8.33
N ILE A 13 8.09 2.29 7.21
CA ILE A 13 8.62 0.93 7.02
C ILE A 13 10.12 0.92 6.70
N ARG A 14 10.80 -0.15 7.07
CA ARG A 14 12.20 -0.39 6.69
C ARG A 14 12.28 -1.53 5.68
N LEU A 15 12.77 -1.21 4.50
CA LEU A 15 13.12 -2.14 3.44
C LEU A 15 14.57 -2.59 3.61
N VAL A 16 14.84 -3.87 3.38
CA VAL A 16 16.15 -4.50 3.53
C VAL A 16 16.55 -5.08 2.18
N ARG A 17 17.73 -4.71 1.69
CA ARG A 17 18.23 -5.17 0.40
C ARG A 17 18.51 -6.67 0.45
N GLY A 18 18.10 -7.40 -0.59
CA GLY A 18 18.28 -8.85 -0.64
C GLY A 18 17.29 -9.66 0.19
N ASP A 19 16.33 -9.01 0.86
CA ASP A 19 15.25 -9.68 1.59
C ASP A 19 13.89 -9.53 0.89
N THR A 20 13.02 -10.51 1.05
CA THR A 20 11.64 -10.43 0.55
C THR A 20 10.76 -9.77 1.59
N GLN A 21 9.99 -8.77 1.18
CA GLN A 21 9.20 -7.98 2.11
C GLN A 21 7.74 -7.88 1.70
N ARG A 22 6.85 -8.01 2.69
CA ARG A 22 5.41 -7.86 2.49
C ARG A 22 4.95 -6.49 2.94
N VAL A 23 4.46 -5.69 2.00
CA VAL A 23 4.00 -4.31 2.23
C VAL A 23 2.55 -4.19 1.78
N GLY A 24 1.72 -3.51 2.56
CA GLY A 24 0.30 -3.45 2.25
C GLY A 24 -0.50 -2.58 3.20
N GLY A 25 -1.81 -2.57 2.97
CA GLY A 25 -2.77 -1.87 3.79
C GLY A 25 -4.02 -2.70 4.02
N ARG A 26 -4.83 -2.27 4.99
CA ARG A 26 -6.14 -2.85 5.25
C ARG A 26 -7.20 -1.78 5.18
N TRP A 27 -8.20 -1.97 4.32
CA TRP A 27 -9.35 -1.09 4.24
C TRP A 27 -10.47 -1.55 5.16
N ARG A 28 -10.86 -0.65 6.05
CA ARG A 28 -12.04 -0.77 6.91
C ARG A 28 -12.90 0.47 6.79
N LYS A 29 -14.22 0.30 6.91
CA LYS A 29 -15.21 1.37 7.02
C LYS A 29 -15.61 1.51 8.48
N HIS A 30 -15.59 2.74 8.98
CA HIS A 30 -16.09 3.05 10.32
C HIS A 30 -17.45 3.73 10.20
N ASN A 31 -18.50 3.07 10.70
CA ASN A 31 -19.82 3.68 10.84
C ASN A 31 -19.80 4.61 12.05
N LEU A 32 -19.88 5.93 11.83
CA LEU A 32 -19.77 6.91 12.92
C LEU A 32 -21.01 6.95 13.83
N THR A 33 -22.15 6.40 13.38
CA THR A 33 -23.38 6.34 14.17
C THR A 33 -23.38 5.14 15.12
N THR A 34 -22.92 3.97 14.66
CA THR A 34 -22.92 2.74 15.46
C THR A 34 -21.55 2.39 16.05
N SER A 35 -20.52 3.17 15.70
CA SER A 35 -19.11 2.90 15.99
C SER A 35 -18.59 1.54 15.48
N GLN A 36 -19.34 0.85 14.64
CA GLN A 36 -18.92 -0.43 14.06
C GLN A 36 -17.84 -0.22 13.00
N ILE A 37 -16.84 -1.08 13.02
CA ILE A 37 -15.77 -1.13 12.03
C ILE A 37 -15.92 -2.42 11.24
N THR A 38 -16.15 -2.30 9.93
CA THR A 38 -16.30 -3.44 9.02
C THR A 38 -15.21 -3.43 7.96
N PRO A 39 -14.63 -4.60 7.61
CA PRO A 39 -13.73 -4.70 6.47
C PRO A 39 -14.47 -4.43 5.16
N VAL A 40 -13.73 -4.00 4.14
CA VAL A 40 -14.22 -3.91 2.76
C VAL A 40 -13.71 -5.10 1.99
N ASP A 41 -14.59 -5.83 1.31
CA ASP A 41 -14.18 -6.92 0.42
C ASP A 41 -13.43 -6.38 -0.80
N LEU A 42 -12.19 -6.87 -0.99
CA LEU A 42 -11.29 -6.50 -2.06
C LEU A 42 -11.06 -7.60 -3.10
N THR A 43 -11.72 -8.75 -3.02
CA THR A 43 -11.48 -9.91 -3.91
C THR A 43 -11.66 -9.61 -5.41
N GLY A 44 -12.50 -8.62 -5.76
CA GLY A 44 -12.69 -8.13 -7.14
C GLY A 44 -11.94 -6.83 -7.49
N TRP A 45 -11.04 -6.36 -6.62
CA TRP A 45 -10.29 -5.12 -6.81
C TRP A 45 -8.87 -5.39 -7.28
N ALA A 46 -8.27 -4.41 -7.97
CA ALA A 46 -6.86 -4.42 -8.32
C ALA A 46 -6.08 -3.52 -7.35
N GLY A 47 -5.06 -4.05 -6.68
CA GLY A 47 -4.17 -3.30 -5.81
C GLY A 47 -2.83 -2.99 -6.48
N THR A 48 -2.25 -1.84 -6.16
CA THR A 48 -0.91 -1.44 -6.63
C THR A 48 -0.14 -0.76 -5.49
N LEU A 49 1.08 -1.23 -5.26
CA LEU A 49 2.10 -0.61 -4.43
C LEU A 49 2.97 0.29 -5.31
N GLU A 50 3.21 1.51 -4.84
CA GLU A 50 4.20 2.43 -5.38
C GLU A 50 5.22 2.79 -4.29
N LEU A 51 6.51 2.74 -4.63
CA LEU A 51 7.57 3.44 -3.91
C LEU A 51 7.97 4.65 -4.74
N ARG A 52 7.88 5.82 -4.11
CA ARG A 52 8.12 7.13 -4.72
C ARG A 52 9.32 7.80 -4.09
N SER A 53 9.86 8.77 -4.81
CA SER A 53 10.86 9.72 -4.31
C SER A 53 10.41 10.39 -3.00
N PRO A 54 11.33 10.97 -2.20
CA PRO A 54 10.99 11.65 -0.94
C PRO A 54 9.95 12.76 -1.07
N ASP A 55 9.97 13.50 -2.18
CA ASP A 55 8.98 14.53 -2.52
C ASP A 55 7.70 13.97 -3.15
N GLY A 56 7.66 12.67 -3.45
CA GLY A 56 6.51 11.96 -4.03
C GLY A 56 6.32 12.15 -5.55
N SER A 57 7.20 12.90 -6.21
CA SER A 57 7.05 13.30 -7.62
C SER A 57 7.32 12.17 -8.61
N GLU A 58 8.32 11.33 -8.34
CA GLU A 58 8.75 10.23 -9.20
C GLU A 58 8.36 8.88 -8.59
N ILE A 59 7.89 7.94 -9.42
CA ILE A 59 7.72 6.54 -9.03
C ILE A 59 9.05 5.83 -9.30
N TRP A 60 9.69 5.32 -8.25
CA TRP A 60 10.94 4.57 -8.36
C TRP A 60 10.72 3.07 -8.48
N TYR A 61 9.59 2.58 -7.98
CA TYR A 61 9.20 1.18 -8.07
C TYR A 61 7.68 1.06 -7.99
N GLU A 62 7.12 0.16 -8.79
CA GLU A 62 5.69 -0.15 -8.79
C GLU A 62 5.49 -1.66 -8.89
N GLN A 63 4.52 -2.17 -8.15
CA GLN A 63 4.13 -3.58 -8.23
C GLN A 63 2.64 -3.76 -7.95
N ALA A 64 2.00 -4.69 -8.66
CA ALA A 64 0.65 -5.14 -8.32
C ALA A 64 0.64 -5.85 -6.95
N CYS A 65 -0.44 -5.66 -6.19
CA CYS A 65 -0.71 -6.46 -5.00
C CYS A 65 -1.09 -7.89 -5.42
N GLN A 66 -0.32 -8.88 -4.98
CA GLN A 66 -0.59 -10.29 -5.25
C GLN A 66 -1.70 -10.85 -4.36
N THR A 67 -1.92 -10.27 -3.19
CA THR A 67 -2.94 -10.73 -2.25
C THR A 67 -4.00 -9.66 -2.05
N MET A 68 -5.24 -10.01 -2.41
CA MET A 68 -6.45 -9.20 -2.23
C MET A 68 -7.48 -10.04 -1.48
N THR A 69 -7.96 -9.59 -0.32
CA THR A 69 -8.80 -10.41 0.57
C THR A 69 -10.20 -9.81 0.79
N ASP A 70 -11.14 -10.68 1.17
CA ASP A 70 -12.51 -10.32 1.56
C ASP A 70 -12.58 -9.57 2.90
N ASP A 71 -11.56 -9.74 3.74
CA ASP A 71 -11.40 -9.01 5.00
C ASP A 71 -10.58 -7.70 4.87
N GLY A 72 -10.29 -7.29 3.63
CA GLY A 72 -9.90 -5.95 3.24
C GLY A 72 -8.40 -5.69 3.16
N TYR A 73 -7.57 -6.71 3.05
CA TYR A 73 -6.14 -6.54 2.80
C TYR A 73 -5.83 -6.41 1.31
N ALA A 74 -4.90 -5.51 0.99
CA ALA A 74 -4.19 -5.44 -0.28
C ALA A 74 -2.69 -5.47 0.02
N LEU A 75 -2.02 -6.57 -0.33
CA LEU A 75 -0.62 -6.82 0.02
C LEU A 75 0.20 -7.09 -1.23
N ALA A 76 1.36 -6.46 -1.30
CA ALA A 76 2.39 -6.68 -2.29
C ALA A 76 3.62 -7.35 -1.65
N ASP A 77 4.10 -8.41 -2.27
CA ASP A 77 5.34 -9.09 -1.90
C ASP A 77 6.49 -8.57 -2.77
N ILE A 78 7.29 -7.67 -2.21
CA ILE A 78 8.47 -7.11 -2.85
C ILE A 78 9.58 -8.17 -2.83
N PRO A 79 10.07 -8.64 -3.99
CA PRO A 79 11.12 -9.64 -4.03
C PRO A 79 12.47 -9.07 -3.59
N ALA A 80 13.34 -9.93 -3.05
CA ALA A 80 14.72 -9.61 -2.68
C ALA A 80 15.52 -8.91 -3.80
N THR A 81 15.22 -9.22 -5.05
CA THR A 81 15.89 -8.67 -6.23
C THR A 81 15.39 -7.28 -6.64
N ALA A 82 14.30 -6.77 -6.05
CA ALA A 82 13.73 -5.47 -6.41
C ALA A 82 14.72 -4.30 -6.21
N PHE A 83 15.67 -4.47 -5.30
CA PHE A 83 16.67 -3.46 -4.93
C PHE A 83 18.09 -3.85 -5.35
N ALA A 84 18.23 -4.74 -6.36
CA ALA A 84 19.54 -5.22 -6.79
C ALA A 84 20.36 -4.16 -7.54
N ASP A 85 19.70 -3.32 -8.35
CA ASP A 85 20.37 -2.34 -9.21
C ASP A 85 21.08 -1.21 -8.43
N ASP A 86 22.16 -0.67 -9.01
CA ASP A 86 22.98 0.38 -8.40
C ASP A 86 22.24 1.69 -8.12
N VAL A 87 21.11 1.94 -8.81
CA VAL A 87 20.26 3.10 -8.54
C VAL A 87 19.74 3.12 -7.10
N TRP A 88 19.64 1.95 -6.44
CA TRP A 88 19.21 1.82 -5.05
C TRP A 88 20.31 2.18 -4.04
N ALA A 89 21.53 2.43 -4.48
CA ALA A 89 22.57 3.05 -3.66
C ALA A 89 22.21 4.51 -3.31
N THR A 90 21.47 5.22 -4.17
CA THR A 90 21.05 6.61 -3.95
C THR A 90 19.60 6.73 -3.52
N ARG A 91 18.73 5.81 -3.98
CA ARG A 91 17.30 5.73 -3.60
C ARG A 91 17.12 5.09 -2.22
N ARG A 92 17.56 5.77 -1.15
CA ARG A 92 17.59 5.23 0.22
C ARG A 92 16.36 5.52 1.05
N THR A 93 15.55 6.51 0.68
CA THR A 93 14.33 6.85 1.42
C THR A 93 13.28 7.37 0.44
N GLY A 94 12.02 7.31 0.84
CA GLY A 94 10.94 7.81 0.00
C GLY A 94 9.57 7.68 0.64
N GLN A 95 8.55 7.83 -0.18
CA GLN A 95 7.16 7.60 0.21
C GLN A 95 6.69 6.26 -0.36
N TRP A 96 5.88 5.52 0.39
CA TRP A 96 5.18 4.36 -0.15
C TRP A 96 3.68 4.58 -0.07
N LYS A 97 2.97 3.99 -1.02
CA LYS A 97 1.52 4.06 -1.08
C LYS A 97 0.96 2.80 -1.70
N VAL A 98 -0.12 2.29 -1.13
CA VAL A 98 -0.94 1.25 -1.74
C VAL A 98 -2.31 1.83 -2.06
N PHE A 99 -2.71 1.71 -3.31
CA PHE A 99 -4.05 2.04 -3.75
C PHE A 99 -4.74 0.81 -4.35
N VAL A 100 -6.06 0.78 -4.20
CA VAL A 100 -6.93 -0.22 -4.79
C VAL A 100 -7.88 0.46 -5.77
N LYS A 101 -8.16 -0.21 -6.88
CA LYS A 101 -9.07 0.23 -7.93
C LYS A 101 -10.14 -0.83 -8.15
N ASN A 102 -11.40 -0.40 -8.15
CA ASN A 102 -12.52 -1.24 -8.54
C ASN A 102 -12.58 -1.29 -10.07
N GLY A 103 -12.48 -2.50 -10.64
CA GLY A 103 -12.52 -2.67 -12.10
C GLY A 103 -13.88 -2.35 -12.73
N LEU A 104 -14.97 -2.47 -11.97
CA LEU A 104 -16.34 -2.26 -12.44
C LEU A 104 -16.78 -0.80 -12.34
N THR A 105 -16.49 -0.14 -11.21
CA THR A 105 -16.94 1.23 -10.94
C THR A 105 -15.89 2.29 -11.26
N GLY A 106 -14.62 1.89 -11.42
CA GLY A 106 -13.49 2.81 -11.56
C GLY A 106 -13.06 3.49 -10.25
N GLU A 107 -13.73 3.22 -9.12
CA GLU A 107 -13.40 3.81 -7.82
C GLU A 107 -11.95 3.49 -7.43
N ARG A 108 -11.20 4.52 -7.00
CA ARG A 108 -9.83 4.39 -6.51
C ARG A 108 -9.74 4.84 -5.06
N ARG A 109 -9.10 4.05 -4.20
CA ARG A 109 -8.87 4.37 -2.79
C ARG A 109 -7.45 4.06 -2.37
N THR A 110 -6.94 4.84 -1.43
CA THR A 110 -5.67 4.54 -0.75
C THR A 110 -5.98 3.68 0.47
N VAL A 111 -5.22 2.60 0.67
CA VAL A 111 -5.43 1.65 1.78
C VAL A 111 -4.23 1.54 2.72
N GLY A 112 -3.07 2.05 2.29
CA GLY A 112 -1.87 2.18 3.11
C GLY A 112 -0.96 3.25 2.54
N TRP A 113 -0.24 3.96 3.39
CA TRP A 113 0.80 4.92 2.98
C TRP A 113 1.76 5.21 4.13
N GLY A 114 2.91 5.76 3.80
CA GLY A 114 3.86 6.29 4.76
C GLY A 114 5.22 6.54 4.13
N TYR A 115 6.25 6.58 4.95
CA TYR A 115 7.64 6.71 4.49
C TYR A 115 8.35 5.37 4.53
N TRP A 116 9.32 5.18 3.65
CA TRP A 116 10.20 4.02 3.70
C TRP A 116 11.65 4.47 3.78
N THR A 117 12.47 3.62 4.39
CA THR A 117 13.92 3.68 4.34
C THR A 117 14.45 2.34 3.84
N LEU A 118 15.53 2.37 3.06
CA LEU A 118 16.21 1.18 2.56
C LEU A 118 17.53 1.01 3.30
N SER A 119 17.73 -0.16 3.90
CA SER A 119 19.00 -0.59 4.46
C SER A 119 19.61 -1.71 3.63
N GLU A 120 20.90 -1.95 3.84
CA GLU A 120 21.49 -3.26 3.54
C GLU A 120 20.88 -4.35 4.43
#